data_AF-A0A662BFE8-F1
#
_entry.id   AF-A0A662BFE8-F1
#
_cell.length_a   1.000
_cell.length_b   1.000
_cell.length_c   1.000
_cell.angle_alpha   90.00
_cell.angle_beta   90.00
_cell.angle_gamma   90.00
#
_symmetry.space_group_name_H-M   'P 1'
#
loop_
_entity.id
_entity.type
_entity.pdbx_description
1 polymer ?
#
loop_
_entity_poly.entity_id
_entity_poly.type
_entity_poly.pdbx_seq_one_letter_code
_entity_poly.pdbx_strand_id
1 'polypeptide(L)'
;MKFIIVIILLFIGQISFAQVCIVVDKDSEFPIHNVHINSEDNSIRVVSDKNGKVDLSVFSEMELLTFTHISYVEFEVLKKQITKDKTTIYLQFKSELLSEVFLSATKGKEDISRIAEQIAVFSYKDIQNSTPQTSADMLASIPGVKVQKTQFGGGSPVLRGMEANRILLVIDGVRMNNAIYRKGHLQNSITVSPSVLEKTEVIFGPSSVIYGSDALGGVIHYYTRNPMISEKRVVNTEFLSRFSTVNQEVALQAGIELQMKKFASYTSISHSKFGDLKMGENRRHGFNQWGLQHEYSNNTNTFYNDHPVNNSDPNRQRNVGFDQTDILQKVFVPLSK
;
A
#
# COMPACT_ATOMS: atom_id res chain seq x y z
N MET A 1 -38.16 -73.96 5.49
CA MET A 1 -36.89 -73.34 5.01
C MET A 1 -37.02 -72.54 3.72
N LYS A 2 -37.96 -72.85 2.79
CA LYS A 2 -38.12 -72.08 1.53
C LYS A 2 -38.68 -70.65 1.70
N PHE A 3 -39.44 -70.37 2.76
CA PHE A 3 -40.04 -69.03 2.98
C PHE A 3 -39.06 -67.99 3.54
N ILE A 4 -38.02 -68.42 4.26
CA ILE A 4 -37.02 -67.53 4.87
C ILE A 4 -36.01 -67.01 3.82
N ILE A 5 -35.73 -67.80 2.78
CA ILE A 5 -34.82 -67.42 1.69
C ILE A 5 -35.43 -66.32 0.80
N VAL A 6 -36.76 -66.31 0.63
CA VAL A 6 -37.46 -65.29 -0.17
C VAL A 6 -37.50 -63.93 0.56
N ILE A 7 -37.59 -63.92 1.89
CA ILE A 7 -37.55 -62.68 2.69
C ILE A 7 -36.13 -62.08 2.72
N ILE A 8 -35.09 -62.93 2.72
CA ILE A 8 -33.69 -62.48 2.63
C ILE A 8 -33.34 -61.90 1.25
N LEU A 9 -33.95 -62.40 0.16
CA LEU A 9 -33.74 -61.86 -1.19
C LEU A 9 -34.43 -60.52 -1.44
N LEU A 10 -35.49 -60.19 -0.68
CA LEU A 10 -36.19 -58.90 -0.76
C LEU A 10 -35.41 -57.74 -0.11
N PHE A 11 -34.36 -58.02 0.67
CA PHE A 11 -33.51 -57.00 1.32
C PHE A 11 -32.22 -56.67 0.55
N ILE A 12 -31.94 -57.33 -0.59
CA ILE A 12 -30.68 -57.14 -1.34
C ILE A 12 -30.74 -56.00 -2.39
N GLY A 13 -31.87 -55.31 -2.54
CA GLY A 13 -32.09 -54.35 -3.63
C GLY A 13 -32.50 -52.94 -3.19
N GLN A 14 -31.76 -52.29 -2.30
CA GLN A 14 -31.89 -50.84 -2.08
C GLN A 14 -30.49 -50.20 -2.13
N ILE A 15 -29.93 -50.10 -3.34
CA ILE A 15 -28.78 -49.22 -3.57
C ILE A 15 -29.35 -47.80 -3.71
N SER A 16 -29.35 -47.05 -2.61
CA SER A 16 -29.56 -45.61 -2.66
C SER A 16 -28.37 -44.99 -3.40
N PHE A 17 -28.61 -44.42 -4.58
CA PHE A 17 -27.60 -43.63 -5.28
C PHE A 17 -27.58 -42.24 -4.64
N ALA A 18 -26.61 -41.99 -3.75
CA ALA A 18 -26.28 -40.63 -3.36
C ALA A 18 -25.67 -39.89 -4.57
N GLN A 19 -26.16 -38.69 -4.87
CA GLN A 19 -25.62 -37.88 -5.96
C GLN A 19 -24.46 -37.05 -5.42
N VAL A 20 -23.29 -37.69 -5.34
CA VAL A 20 -22.04 -37.04 -4.92
C VAL A 20 -21.46 -36.25 -6.10
N CYS A 21 -21.31 -34.96 -5.88
CA CYS A 21 -20.69 -34.01 -6.80
C CYS A 21 -19.31 -33.60 -6.29
N ILE A 22 -18.40 -33.20 -7.18
CA ILE A 22 -17.07 -32.69 -6.84
C ILE A 22 -16.97 -31.24 -7.31
N VAL A 23 -16.56 -30.34 -6.43
CA VAL A 23 -16.34 -28.93 -6.73
C VAL A 23 -14.84 -28.69 -6.88
N VAL A 24 -14.44 -28.16 -8.04
CA VAL A 24 -13.04 -27.94 -8.40
C VAL A 24 -12.81 -26.53 -8.95
N ASP A 25 -11.56 -26.08 -8.88
CA ASP A 25 -11.09 -24.86 -9.50
C ASP A 25 -11.08 -25.00 -11.02
N LYS A 26 -11.60 -24.00 -11.73
CA LYS A 26 -11.76 -24.04 -13.19
C LYS A 26 -10.42 -24.10 -13.95
N ASP A 27 -9.36 -23.52 -13.39
CA ASP A 27 -8.08 -23.37 -14.09
C ASP A 27 -7.08 -24.47 -13.70
N SER A 28 -7.02 -24.79 -12.40
CA SER A 28 -6.08 -25.77 -11.85
C SER A 28 -6.68 -27.17 -11.67
N GLU A 29 -8.00 -27.32 -11.78
CA GLU A 29 -8.75 -28.56 -11.53
C GLU A 29 -8.55 -29.14 -10.11
N PHE A 30 -7.96 -28.38 -9.19
CA PHE A 30 -7.81 -28.81 -7.81
C PHE A 30 -9.14 -28.76 -7.06
N PRO A 31 -9.41 -29.72 -6.15
CA PRO A 31 -10.64 -29.75 -5.38
C PRO A 31 -10.72 -28.57 -4.40
N ILE A 32 -11.91 -27.98 -4.31
CA ILE A 32 -12.17 -26.83 -3.43
C ILE A 32 -12.96 -27.32 -2.20
N HIS A 33 -12.31 -27.29 -1.05
CA HIS A 33 -12.94 -27.53 0.25
C HIS A 33 -13.74 -26.33 0.76
N ASN A 34 -14.68 -26.55 1.67
CA ASN A 34 -15.48 -25.51 2.36
C ASN A 34 -16.31 -24.61 1.42
N VAL A 35 -16.71 -25.12 0.25
CA VAL A 35 -17.71 -24.46 -0.58
C VAL A 35 -19.06 -24.68 0.05
N HIS A 36 -19.81 -23.60 0.28
CA HIS A 36 -21.16 -23.65 0.82
C HIS A 36 -22.16 -23.72 -0.34
N ILE A 37 -23.00 -24.76 -0.35
CA ILE A 37 -24.09 -24.94 -1.29
C ILE A 37 -25.38 -24.69 -0.52
N ASN A 38 -26.11 -23.65 -0.91
CA ASN A 38 -27.35 -23.24 -0.26
C ASN A 38 -28.53 -23.34 -1.23
N SER A 39 -29.71 -23.61 -0.69
CA SER A 39 -30.98 -23.38 -1.39
C SER A 39 -31.27 -21.90 -1.53
N GLU A 40 -32.13 -21.53 -2.49
CA GLU A 40 -32.58 -20.15 -2.72
C GLU A 40 -33.14 -19.49 -1.44
N ASP A 41 -33.91 -20.24 -0.65
CA ASP A 41 -34.49 -19.78 0.62
C ASP A 41 -33.55 -19.94 1.84
N ASN A 42 -32.32 -20.42 1.62
CA ASN A 42 -31.34 -20.74 2.65
C ASN A 42 -31.77 -21.78 3.70
N SER A 43 -32.86 -22.52 3.47
CA SER A 43 -33.37 -23.54 4.40
C SER A 43 -32.49 -24.79 4.47
N ILE A 44 -31.83 -25.15 3.36
CA ILE A 44 -30.94 -26.31 3.26
C ILE A 44 -29.53 -25.83 2.92
N ARG A 45 -28.55 -26.36 3.64
CA ARG A 45 -27.13 -26.03 3.46
C ARG A 45 -26.26 -27.27 3.52
N VAL A 46 -25.35 -27.40 2.57
CA VAL A 46 -24.34 -28.47 2.53
C VAL A 46 -22.98 -27.83 2.25
N VAL A 47 -21.91 -28.43 2.77
CA VAL A 47 -20.54 -27.91 2.62
C VAL A 47 -19.66 -28.97 1.99
N SER A 48 -18.77 -28.59 1.06
CA SER A 48 -17.82 -29.51 0.43
C SER A 48 -16.72 -29.96 1.40
N ASP A 49 -16.34 -31.24 1.31
CA ASP A 49 -15.29 -31.84 2.13
C ASP A 49 -13.86 -31.45 1.69
N LYS A 50 -12.84 -32.00 2.35
CA LYS A 50 -11.41 -31.76 2.02
C LYS A 50 -11.02 -32.15 0.59
N ASN A 51 -11.80 -33.03 -0.04
CA ASN A 51 -11.58 -33.49 -1.42
C ASN A 51 -12.56 -32.81 -2.40
N GLY A 52 -13.24 -31.73 -1.98
CA GLY A 52 -14.22 -31.00 -2.78
C GLY A 52 -15.52 -31.76 -3.01
N LYS A 53 -15.75 -32.90 -2.34
CA LYS A 53 -16.97 -33.71 -2.52
C LYS A 53 -18.13 -33.13 -1.73
N VAL A 54 -19.32 -33.12 -2.34
CA VAL A 54 -20.57 -32.65 -1.73
C VAL A 54 -21.71 -33.59 -2.11
N ASP A 55 -22.56 -33.93 -1.14
CA ASP A 55 -23.78 -34.69 -1.37
C ASP A 55 -24.95 -33.74 -1.64
N LEU A 56 -25.48 -33.76 -2.86
CA LEU A 56 -26.60 -32.91 -3.26
C LEU A 56 -27.96 -33.61 -3.14
N SER A 57 -28.03 -34.84 -2.61
CA SER A 57 -29.27 -35.60 -2.50
C SER A 57 -30.34 -34.93 -1.63
N VAL A 58 -29.96 -34.02 -0.74
CA VAL A 58 -30.87 -33.30 0.18
C VAL A 58 -31.73 -32.26 -0.55
N PHE A 59 -31.28 -31.74 -1.69
CA PHE A 59 -31.98 -30.71 -2.46
C PHE A 59 -33.00 -31.31 -3.43
N SER A 60 -34.03 -30.56 -3.80
CA SER A 60 -35.02 -30.97 -4.81
C SER A 60 -34.53 -30.68 -6.24
N GLU A 61 -34.99 -31.46 -7.22
CA GLU A 61 -34.52 -31.33 -8.62
C GLU A 61 -34.78 -29.95 -9.24
N MET A 62 -35.85 -29.28 -8.82
CA MET A 62 -36.24 -27.97 -9.36
C MET A 62 -35.66 -26.79 -8.55
N GLU A 63 -34.77 -27.05 -7.60
CA GLU A 63 -34.19 -26.05 -6.72
C GLU A 63 -32.99 -25.35 -7.35
N LEU A 64 -32.91 -24.03 -7.18
CA LEU A 64 -31.73 -23.26 -7.52
C LEU A 64 -30.70 -23.41 -6.40
N LEU A 65 -29.50 -23.87 -6.76
CA LEU A 65 -28.38 -24.07 -5.85
C LEU A 65 -27.37 -22.96 -6.03
N THR A 66 -27.00 -22.33 -4.93
CA THR A 66 -26.00 -21.26 -4.90
C THR A 66 -24.73 -21.76 -4.23
N PHE A 67 -23.62 -21.76 -4.99
CA PHE A 67 -22.29 -22.15 -4.54
C PHE A 67 -21.51 -20.91 -4.13
N THR A 68 -21.18 -20.80 -2.84
CA THR A 68 -20.48 -19.66 -2.25
C THR A 68 -19.17 -20.09 -1.58
N HIS A 69 -18.11 -19.34 -1.83
CA HIS A 69 -16.80 -19.52 -1.18
C HIS A 69 -16.05 -18.18 -1.19
N ILE A 70 -15.27 -17.91 -0.14
CA ILE A 70 -14.58 -16.61 0.05
C ILE A 70 -13.67 -16.21 -1.12
N SER A 71 -13.05 -17.20 -1.76
CA SER A 71 -12.05 -17.01 -2.84
C SER A 71 -12.58 -17.24 -4.26
N TYR A 72 -13.85 -17.57 -4.45
CA TYR A 72 -14.40 -17.92 -5.76
C TYR A 72 -15.61 -17.07 -6.11
N VAL A 73 -15.87 -16.91 -7.41
CA VAL A 73 -17.07 -16.25 -7.90
C VAL A 73 -18.27 -17.12 -7.57
N GLU A 74 -19.32 -16.49 -7.05
CA GLU A 74 -20.58 -17.15 -6.75
C GLU A 74 -21.17 -17.77 -8.02
N PHE A 75 -21.58 -19.03 -7.91
CA PHE A 75 -22.09 -19.81 -9.04
C PHE A 75 -23.46 -20.36 -8.71
N GLU A 76 -24.42 -20.13 -9.60
CA GLU A 76 -25.81 -20.56 -9.43
C GLU A 76 -26.20 -21.54 -10.53
N VAL A 77 -26.86 -22.63 -10.15
CA VAL A 77 -27.31 -23.66 -11.10
C VAL A 77 -28.54 -24.38 -10.57
N LEU A 78 -29.48 -24.73 -11.45
CA LEU A 78 -30.60 -25.58 -11.06
C LEU A 78 -30.11 -27.02 -10.85
N LYS A 79 -30.53 -27.68 -9.77
CA LYS A 79 -30.10 -29.06 -9.47
C LYS A 79 -30.30 -30.00 -10.67
N LYS A 80 -31.44 -29.91 -11.37
CA LYS A 80 -31.74 -30.69 -12.58
C LYS A 80 -30.67 -30.59 -13.68
N GLN A 81 -29.92 -29.50 -13.74
CA GLN A 81 -28.85 -29.29 -14.72
C GLN A 81 -27.56 -30.03 -14.35
N ILE A 82 -27.42 -30.46 -13.09
CA ILE A 82 -26.33 -31.31 -12.60
C ILE A 82 -26.71 -32.77 -12.87
N THR A 83 -26.41 -33.26 -14.08
CA THR A 83 -26.71 -34.64 -14.49
C THR A 83 -25.64 -35.62 -14.00
N LYS A 84 -25.95 -36.92 -13.99
CA LYS A 84 -25.01 -37.99 -13.59
C LYS A 84 -23.71 -38.01 -14.42
N ASP A 85 -23.73 -37.45 -15.63
CA ASP A 85 -22.56 -37.38 -16.52
C ASP A 85 -21.72 -36.11 -16.28
N LYS A 86 -22.21 -35.15 -15.48
CA LYS A 86 -21.55 -33.90 -15.11
C LYS A 86 -21.56 -33.72 -13.60
N THR A 87 -20.86 -34.62 -12.90
CA THR A 87 -20.69 -34.59 -11.44
C THR A 87 -19.64 -33.58 -10.98
N THR A 88 -18.97 -32.87 -11.89
CA THR A 88 -17.92 -31.88 -11.54
C THR A 88 -18.42 -30.47 -11.77
N ILE A 89 -18.35 -29.64 -10.74
CA ILE A 89 -18.71 -28.22 -10.74
C ILE A 89 -17.43 -27.40 -10.72
N TYR A 90 -17.28 -26.52 -11.69
CA TYR A 90 -16.10 -25.67 -11.84
C TYR A 90 -16.39 -24.28 -11.29
N LEU A 91 -15.66 -23.87 -10.26
CA LEU A 91 -15.70 -22.50 -9.76
C LEU A 91 -14.53 -21.70 -10.30
N GLN A 92 -14.81 -20.45 -10.68
CA GLN A 92 -13.78 -19.53 -11.15
C GLN A 92 -13.20 -18.73 -9.99
N PHE A 93 -11.87 -18.72 -9.87
CA PHE A 93 -11.20 -17.98 -8.80
C PHE A 93 -11.52 -16.49 -8.89
N LYS A 94 -11.92 -15.91 -7.75
CA LYS A 94 -12.27 -14.51 -7.63
C LYS A 94 -11.00 -13.71 -7.38
N SER A 95 -10.39 -13.22 -8.45
CA SER A 95 -9.24 -12.31 -8.39
C SER A 95 -9.69 -10.90 -7.97
N GLU A 96 -10.05 -10.71 -6.70
CA GLU A 96 -10.20 -9.38 -6.12
C GLU A 96 -8.86 -8.92 -5.58
N LEU A 97 -8.28 -7.88 -6.19
CA LEU A 97 -7.29 -7.07 -5.51
C LEU A 97 -8.05 -6.34 -4.40
N LEU A 98 -7.62 -6.50 -3.14
CA LEU A 98 -8.18 -5.74 -2.02
C LEU A 98 -8.23 -4.25 -2.40
N SER A 99 -9.42 -3.66 -2.44
CA SER A 99 -9.58 -2.22 -2.66
C SER A 99 -8.73 -1.46 -1.64
N GLU A 100 -7.83 -0.61 -2.14
CA GLU A 100 -7.04 0.26 -1.29
C GLU A 100 -7.98 1.29 -0.66
N VAL A 101 -8.05 1.29 0.68
CA VAL A 101 -8.96 2.15 1.43
C VAL A 101 -8.30 3.51 1.68
N PHE A 102 -8.90 4.56 1.11
CA PHE A 102 -8.46 5.94 1.25
C PHE A 102 -9.04 6.56 2.54
N LEU A 103 -8.25 7.41 3.20
CA LEU A 103 -8.72 8.18 4.36
C LEU A 103 -8.75 9.66 3.98
N SER A 104 -9.89 10.10 3.43
CA SER A 104 -10.13 11.53 3.15
C SER A 104 -10.28 12.32 4.45
N ALA A 105 -10.07 13.63 4.40
CA ALA A 105 -10.43 14.56 5.47
C ALA A 105 -11.96 14.63 5.74
N THR A 106 -12.80 14.04 4.88
CA THR A 106 -14.18 13.69 5.20
C THR A 106 -14.23 12.43 6.08
N LYS A 107 -15.04 12.42 7.14
CA LYS A 107 -15.16 11.39 8.21
C LYS A 107 -15.53 9.94 7.78
N GLY A 108 -15.25 9.50 6.56
CA GLY A 108 -15.52 8.15 6.05
C GLY A 108 -14.32 7.57 5.30
N LYS A 109 -14.10 6.27 5.48
CA LYS A 109 -13.25 5.45 4.61
C LYS A 109 -13.98 5.28 3.28
N GLU A 110 -13.54 5.94 2.22
CA GLU A 110 -14.16 5.82 0.90
C GLU A 110 -13.25 4.99 -0.03
N ASP A 111 -13.88 4.23 -0.93
CA ASP A 111 -13.17 3.47 -1.97
C ASP A 111 -12.70 4.43 -3.06
N ILE A 112 -11.45 4.28 -3.52
CA ILE A 112 -10.84 5.11 -4.57
C ILE A 112 -11.71 5.11 -5.84
N SER A 113 -12.39 4.01 -6.13
CA SER A 113 -13.29 3.85 -7.29
C SER A 113 -14.51 4.80 -7.28
N ARG A 114 -14.85 5.41 -6.13
CA ARG A 114 -16.02 6.29 -5.98
C ARG A 114 -15.67 7.78 -5.98
N ILE A 115 -14.39 8.13 -6.05
CA ILE A 115 -13.91 9.52 -5.99
C ILE A 115 -13.68 10.04 -7.41
N ALA A 116 -14.22 11.22 -7.71
CA ALA A 116 -14.05 11.87 -9.01
C ALA A 116 -12.63 12.45 -9.23
N GLU A 117 -11.92 12.73 -8.14
CA GLU A 117 -10.52 13.20 -8.15
C GLU A 117 -9.56 12.03 -8.36
N GLN A 118 -8.54 12.24 -9.20
CA GLN A 118 -7.46 11.28 -9.37
C GLN A 118 -6.59 11.29 -8.11
N ILE A 119 -6.38 10.13 -7.49
CA ILE A 119 -5.56 9.96 -6.30
C ILE A 119 -4.49 8.90 -6.60
N ALA A 120 -3.27 9.15 -6.16
CA ALA A 120 -2.22 8.13 -6.07
C ALA A 120 -1.86 7.89 -4.62
N VAL A 121 -1.74 6.62 -4.23
CA VAL A 121 -1.33 6.22 -2.90
C VAL A 121 0.03 5.53 -2.99
N PHE A 122 0.91 5.89 -2.07
CA PHE A 122 2.19 5.24 -1.86
C PHE A 122 2.16 4.58 -0.49
N SER A 123 1.96 3.26 -0.47
CA SER A 123 1.68 2.50 0.74
C SER A 123 2.95 2.21 1.55
N TYR A 124 2.78 1.78 2.80
CA TYR A 124 3.90 1.31 3.62
C TYR A 124 4.71 0.22 2.91
N LYS A 125 4.03 -0.68 2.19
CA LYS A 125 4.70 -1.76 1.43
C LYS A 125 5.56 -1.20 0.29
N ASP A 126 5.10 -0.16 -0.39
CA ASP A 126 5.87 0.51 -1.44
C ASP A 126 7.10 1.22 -0.87
N ILE A 127 6.98 1.83 0.31
CA ILE A 127 8.10 2.44 1.04
C ILE A 127 9.14 1.37 1.39
N GLN A 128 8.70 0.21 1.89
CA GLN A 128 9.59 -0.90 2.23
C GLN A 128 10.29 -1.48 0.99
N ASN A 129 9.59 -1.59 -0.14
CA ASN A 129 10.15 -2.16 -1.37
C ASN A 129 11.11 -1.20 -2.09
N SER A 130 10.80 0.09 -2.11
CA SER A 130 11.59 1.09 -2.85
C SER A 130 12.71 1.70 -2.01
N THR A 131 12.58 1.72 -0.68
CA THR A 131 13.55 2.30 0.28
C THR A 131 14.10 3.67 -0.17
N PRO A 132 13.21 4.66 -0.40
CA PRO A 132 13.61 5.96 -0.92
C PRO A 132 14.50 6.70 0.08
N GLN A 133 15.48 7.45 -0.42
CA GLN A 133 16.39 8.25 0.43
C GLN A 133 15.64 9.37 1.15
N THR A 134 14.66 9.98 0.48
CA THR A 134 13.88 11.11 0.98
C THR A 134 12.44 11.00 0.51
N SER A 135 11.51 11.71 1.15
CA SER A 135 10.11 11.78 0.69
C SER A 135 9.99 12.47 -0.67
N ALA A 136 10.95 13.32 -1.04
CA ALA A 136 11.05 13.86 -2.38
C ALA A 136 11.31 12.75 -3.44
N ASP A 137 12.24 11.84 -3.16
CA ASP A 137 12.54 10.72 -4.06
C ASP A 137 11.37 9.73 -4.13
N MET A 138 10.70 9.52 -3.00
CA MET A 138 9.44 8.75 -2.93
C MET A 138 8.38 9.37 -3.84
N LEU A 139 8.10 10.66 -3.71
CA LEU A 139 7.13 11.38 -4.54
C LEU A 139 7.51 11.34 -6.02
N ALA A 140 8.79 11.49 -6.36
CA ALA A 140 9.26 11.45 -7.75
C ALA A 140 9.02 10.09 -8.43
N SER A 141 8.82 9.01 -7.65
CA SER A 141 8.46 7.68 -8.17
C SER A 141 6.98 7.56 -8.56
N ILE A 142 6.12 8.45 -8.06
CA ILE A 142 4.68 8.44 -8.33
C ILE A 142 4.42 9.04 -9.73
N PRO A 143 3.73 8.31 -10.63
CA PRO A 143 3.38 8.83 -11.95
C PRO A 143 2.58 10.13 -11.85
N GLY A 144 2.95 11.13 -12.65
CA GLY A 144 2.30 12.44 -12.65
C GLY A 144 2.82 13.42 -11.59
N VAL A 145 3.65 12.96 -10.66
CA VAL A 145 4.37 13.82 -9.72
C VAL A 145 5.77 14.10 -10.27
N LYS A 146 6.13 15.38 -10.31
CA LYS A 146 7.51 15.81 -10.55
C LYS A 146 8.04 16.44 -9.28
N VAL A 147 9.35 16.45 -9.13
CA VAL A 147 10.00 17.05 -7.98
C VAL A 147 11.15 17.91 -8.48
N GLN A 148 11.09 19.19 -8.14
CA GLN A 148 12.21 20.08 -8.33
C GLN A 148 13.21 19.88 -7.19
N LYS A 149 14.34 19.27 -7.52
CA LYS A 149 15.44 18.94 -6.61
C LYS A 149 16.71 19.63 -7.10
N THR A 150 16.85 20.92 -6.80
CA THR A 150 18.05 21.71 -7.19
C THR A 150 19.29 21.33 -6.37
N GLN A 151 19.08 20.80 -5.15
CA GLN A 151 20.12 20.30 -4.26
C GLN A 151 19.56 19.14 -3.43
N PHE A 152 20.43 18.34 -2.79
CA PHE A 152 20.02 17.08 -2.16
C PHE A 152 19.17 17.25 -0.91
N GLY A 153 19.45 18.29 -0.11
CA GLY A 153 18.65 18.73 1.03
C GLY A 153 17.42 19.55 0.63
N GLY A 154 16.84 19.28 -0.54
CA GLY A 154 15.66 19.97 -1.04
C GLY A 154 14.81 19.07 -1.93
N GLY A 155 13.51 19.31 -1.96
CA GLY A 155 12.63 18.61 -2.88
C GLY A 155 11.24 19.20 -2.85
N SER A 156 10.96 20.08 -3.81
CA SER A 156 9.64 20.69 -3.94
C SER A 156 8.83 19.93 -4.99
N PRO A 157 7.66 19.38 -4.62
CA PRO A 157 6.82 18.69 -5.58
C PRO A 157 6.20 19.67 -6.57
N VAL A 158 5.86 19.12 -7.74
CA VAL A 158 5.22 19.78 -8.87
C VAL A 158 4.15 18.83 -9.41
N LEU A 159 2.90 19.28 -9.43
CA LEU A 159 1.72 18.50 -9.81
C LEU A 159 1.05 19.21 -10.99
N ARG A 160 1.01 18.56 -12.16
CA ARG A 160 0.42 19.12 -13.39
C ARG A 160 0.91 20.54 -13.73
N GLY A 161 2.20 20.81 -13.48
CA GLY A 161 2.84 22.12 -13.72
C GLY A 161 2.58 23.17 -12.63
N MET A 162 1.76 22.88 -11.63
CA MET A 162 1.63 23.72 -10.43
C MET A 162 2.76 23.40 -9.47
N GLU A 163 3.28 24.44 -8.80
CA GLU A 163 4.43 24.36 -7.90
C GLU A 163 4.23 25.29 -6.69
N ALA A 164 5.14 25.16 -5.71
CA ALA A 164 5.22 26.04 -4.54
C ALA A 164 3.91 26.09 -3.74
N ASN A 165 3.41 27.29 -3.46
CA ASN A 165 2.19 27.51 -2.68
C ASN A 165 0.89 27.13 -3.42
N ARG A 166 0.98 26.47 -4.58
CA ARG A 166 -0.18 25.90 -5.27
C ARG A 166 -0.32 24.40 -5.00
N ILE A 167 0.62 23.81 -4.25
CA ILE A 167 0.50 22.45 -3.75
C ILE A 167 0.54 22.50 -2.23
N LEU A 168 -0.43 21.85 -1.61
CA LEU A 168 -0.49 21.76 -0.16
C LEU A 168 0.20 20.49 0.32
N LEU A 169 1.13 20.64 1.27
CA LEU A 169 1.73 19.54 2.02
C LEU A 169 1.09 19.46 3.41
N VAL A 170 0.68 18.25 3.81
CA VAL A 170 -0.01 17.98 5.07
C VAL A 170 0.58 16.75 5.73
N ILE A 171 0.77 16.78 7.05
CA ILE A 171 1.13 15.61 7.85
C ILE A 171 0.02 15.38 8.87
N ASP A 172 -0.63 14.22 8.82
CA ASP A 172 -1.72 13.86 9.76
C ASP A 172 -2.78 14.98 9.92
N GLY A 173 -3.18 15.63 8.83
CA GLY A 173 -4.11 16.76 8.82
C GLY A 173 -3.51 18.13 9.16
N VAL A 174 -2.26 18.22 9.60
CA VAL A 174 -1.57 19.47 9.91
C VAL A 174 -0.81 20.01 8.70
N ARG A 175 -1.12 21.25 8.32
CA ARG A 175 -0.48 21.95 7.20
C ARG A 175 1.02 22.21 7.47
N MET A 176 1.87 21.89 6.50
CA MET A 176 3.28 22.25 6.51
C MET A 176 3.57 23.58 5.81
N ASN A 177 2.77 23.95 4.80
CA ASN A 177 2.97 25.19 4.06
C ASN A 177 2.87 26.41 4.98
N ASN A 178 3.81 27.35 4.84
CA ASN A 178 3.77 28.62 5.57
C ASN A 178 3.40 29.80 4.67
N ALA A 179 2.95 30.89 5.31
CA ALA A 179 2.47 32.09 4.61
C ALA A 179 3.58 32.96 4.00
N ILE A 180 4.84 32.71 4.38
CA ILE A 180 6.02 33.51 4.00
C ILE A 180 6.58 33.02 2.66
N TYR A 181 6.64 31.70 2.44
CA TYR A 181 7.19 31.10 1.23
C TYR A 181 6.12 30.91 0.15
N ARG A 182 5.71 32.03 -0.46
CA ARG A 182 4.67 32.02 -1.52
C ARG A 182 5.18 31.70 -2.92
N LYS A 183 6.44 31.94 -3.22
CA LYS A 183 7.00 31.70 -4.56
C LYS A 183 8.29 30.90 -4.47
N GLY A 184 8.57 30.13 -5.51
CA GLY A 184 9.76 29.28 -5.60
C GLY A 184 9.62 27.94 -4.87
N HIS A 185 10.60 27.08 -5.11
CA HIS A 185 10.64 25.69 -4.66
C HIS A 185 11.11 25.56 -3.20
N LEU A 186 10.41 26.26 -2.31
CA LEU A 186 10.73 26.35 -0.89
C LEU A 186 9.90 25.40 -0.03
N GLN A 187 8.79 24.85 -0.58
CA GLN A 187 7.98 23.84 0.10
C GLN A 187 8.71 22.50 0.02
N ASN A 188 9.34 22.08 1.12
CA ASN A 188 10.27 20.97 1.11
C ASN A 188 9.64 19.68 1.64
N SER A 189 9.45 18.71 0.74
CA SER A 189 8.91 17.39 1.08
C SER A 189 9.87 16.53 1.91
N ILE A 190 11.19 16.77 1.84
CA ILE A 190 12.16 15.95 2.58
C ILE A 190 12.07 16.14 4.10
N THR A 191 11.43 17.23 4.56
CA THR A 191 11.18 17.51 5.98
C THR A 191 10.45 16.36 6.67
N VAL A 192 9.76 15.53 5.89
CA VAL A 192 9.13 14.31 6.37
C VAL A 192 10.00 13.13 5.97
N SER A 193 10.47 12.36 6.95
CA SER A 193 11.20 11.13 6.70
C SER A 193 10.25 10.05 6.16
N PRO A 194 10.57 9.36 5.04
CA PRO A 194 9.76 8.23 4.54
C PRO A 194 9.58 7.11 5.57
N SER A 195 10.57 6.99 6.44
CA SER A 195 10.71 5.89 7.40
C SER A 195 9.62 5.83 8.47
N VAL A 196 9.00 6.98 8.77
CA VAL A 196 7.94 7.11 9.78
C VAL A 196 6.53 7.07 9.18
N LEU A 197 6.44 6.96 7.85
CA LEU A 197 5.19 7.01 7.12
C LEU A 197 4.54 5.63 7.03
N GLU A 198 3.22 5.62 7.23
CA GLU A 198 2.36 4.48 6.93
C GLU A 198 1.87 4.53 5.50
N LYS A 199 1.58 5.72 4.98
CA LYS A 199 1.29 5.95 3.57
C LYS A 199 1.44 7.42 3.23
N THR A 200 1.57 7.70 1.94
CA THR A 200 1.45 9.04 1.39
C THR A 200 0.37 9.04 0.33
N GLU A 201 -0.53 10.00 0.39
CA GLU A 201 -1.60 10.17 -0.60
C GLU A 201 -1.35 11.45 -1.39
N VAL A 202 -1.46 11.36 -2.70
CA VAL A 202 -1.34 12.50 -3.63
C VAL A 202 -2.68 12.67 -4.31
N ILE A 203 -3.35 13.77 -3.99
CA ILE A 203 -4.62 14.16 -4.57
C ILE A 203 -4.32 15.16 -5.69
N PHE A 204 -4.65 14.80 -6.93
CA PHE A 204 -4.35 15.62 -8.10
C PHE A 204 -5.49 16.57 -8.41
N GLY A 205 -5.16 17.86 -8.52
CA GLY A 205 -6.11 18.91 -8.91
C GLY A 205 -6.62 19.73 -7.73
N PRO A 206 -7.62 20.60 -7.96
CA PRO A 206 -8.09 21.53 -6.94
C PRO A 206 -8.85 20.81 -5.81
N SER A 207 -8.28 20.80 -4.60
CA SER A 207 -8.93 20.21 -3.40
C SER A 207 -9.11 21.23 -2.28
N SER A 208 -9.21 22.52 -2.64
CA SER A 208 -9.30 23.65 -1.70
C SER A 208 -10.55 23.66 -0.84
N VAL A 209 -11.62 22.98 -1.26
CA VAL A 209 -12.88 22.90 -0.49
C VAL A 209 -12.65 22.13 0.82
N ILE A 210 -11.90 21.04 0.76
CA ILE A 210 -11.66 20.16 1.90
C ILE A 210 -10.44 20.65 2.69
N TYR A 211 -9.35 20.98 1.99
CA TYR A 211 -8.06 21.25 2.60
C TYR A 211 -7.72 22.73 2.81
N GLY A 212 -8.54 23.63 2.25
CA GLY A 212 -8.35 25.08 2.34
C GLY A 212 -7.35 25.65 1.34
N SER A 213 -6.65 26.72 1.71
CA SER A 213 -5.73 27.44 0.83
C SER A 213 -4.57 26.56 0.33
N ASP A 214 -3.89 26.99 -0.73
CA ASP A 214 -2.71 26.32 -1.33
C ASP A 214 -2.94 24.94 -1.97
N ALA A 215 -4.17 24.40 -1.92
CA ALA A 215 -4.55 23.13 -2.54
C ALA A 215 -5.08 23.31 -3.99
N LEU A 216 -4.52 24.25 -4.75
CA LEU A 216 -4.99 24.59 -6.10
C LEU A 216 -4.58 23.53 -7.16
N GLY A 217 -3.34 23.07 -7.09
CA GLY A 217 -2.77 22.06 -7.97
C GLY A 217 -2.86 20.64 -7.41
N GLY A 218 -3.06 20.52 -6.10
CA GLY A 218 -3.19 19.24 -5.41
C GLY A 218 -2.80 19.31 -3.96
N VAL A 219 -2.94 18.16 -3.30
CA VAL A 219 -2.57 17.93 -1.91
C VAL A 219 -1.68 16.71 -1.83
N ILE A 220 -0.60 16.81 -1.07
CA ILE A 220 0.22 15.67 -0.67
C ILE A 220 0.04 15.50 0.82
N HIS A 221 -0.61 14.40 1.19
CA HIS A 221 -0.90 14.08 2.57
C HIS A 221 -0.03 12.91 3.03
N TYR A 222 0.85 13.21 3.97
CA TYR A 222 1.68 12.23 4.67
C TYR A 222 0.92 11.70 5.88
N TYR A 223 0.72 10.39 5.94
CA TYR A 223 0.17 9.71 7.11
C TYR A 223 1.31 9.05 7.86
N THR A 224 1.60 9.55 9.06
CA THR A 224 2.60 8.90 9.91
C THR A 224 1.98 7.74 10.66
N ARG A 225 2.76 6.71 10.95
CA ARG A 225 2.29 5.48 11.58
C ARG A 225 1.49 5.72 12.85
N ASN A 226 0.31 5.13 12.92
CA ASN A 226 -0.54 5.20 14.10
C ASN A 226 -0.45 3.91 14.92
N PRO A 227 -0.04 3.98 16.21
CA PRO A 227 0.00 2.81 17.06
C PRO A 227 -1.43 2.35 17.40
N MET A 228 -1.67 1.04 17.34
CA MET A 228 -2.97 0.45 17.65
C MET A 228 -2.95 -0.32 18.97
N ILE A 229 -4.07 -0.30 19.71
CA ILE A 229 -4.22 -1.12 20.91
C ILE A 229 -4.34 -2.60 20.55
N SER A 230 -3.93 -3.46 21.46
CA SER A 230 -4.03 -4.91 21.31
C SER A 230 -4.47 -5.57 22.62
N GLU A 231 -5.28 -6.63 22.51
CA GLU A 231 -5.69 -7.43 23.68
C GLU A 231 -4.49 -8.11 24.35
N LYS A 232 -3.44 -8.40 23.60
CA LYS A 232 -2.18 -8.93 24.14
C LYS A 232 -1.14 -7.81 24.14
N ARG A 233 -0.20 -7.88 25.08
CA ARG A 233 0.97 -6.99 25.05
C ARG A 233 1.82 -7.40 23.84
N VAL A 234 1.95 -6.51 22.87
CA VAL A 234 2.82 -6.69 21.70
C VAL A 234 3.88 -5.60 21.72
N VAL A 235 5.11 -5.98 21.41
CA VAL A 235 6.23 -5.06 21.23
C VAL A 235 6.80 -5.33 19.85
N ASN A 236 6.67 -4.36 18.94
CA ASN A 236 7.29 -4.42 17.63
C ASN A 236 8.52 -3.53 17.65
N THR A 237 9.60 -4.01 17.06
CA THR A 237 10.84 -3.24 16.91
C THR A 237 11.25 -3.26 15.47
N GLU A 238 11.75 -2.14 14.98
CA GLU A 238 12.26 -2.04 13.63
C GLU A 238 13.62 -1.35 13.64
N PHE A 239 14.44 -1.77 12.68
CA PHE A 239 15.74 -1.21 12.45
C PHE A 239 16.00 -1.20 10.95
N LEU A 240 16.44 -0.05 10.43
CA LEU A 240 16.82 0.10 9.04
C LEU A 240 18.16 0.80 8.95
N SER A 241 19.03 0.28 8.08
CA SER A 241 20.33 0.87 7.77
C SER A 241 20.47 0.93 6.25
N ARG A 242 20.85 2.10 5.74
CA ARG A 242 21.03 2.34 4.31
C ARG A 242 22.38 2.98 4.05
N PHE A 243 23.03 2.53 2.97
CA PHE A 243 24.25 3.11 2.46
C PHE A 243 24.11 3.34 0.95
N SER A 244 24.53 4.51 0.46
CA SER A 244 24.51 4.83 -0.97
C SER A 244 25.85 5.37 -1.42
N THR A 245 26.42 4.79 -2.48
CA THR A 245 27.73 5.21 -3.00
C THR A 245 27.66 6.52 -3.79
N VAL A 246 26.52 6.83 -4.41
CA VAL A 246 26.34 7.96 -5.33
C VAL A 246 26.48 9.31 -4.62
N ASN A 247 26.03 9.36 -3.37
CA ASN A 247 26.08 10.54 -2.50
C ASN A 247 26.69 10.24 -1.13
N GLN A 248 27.38 9.10 -0.97
CA GLN A 248 27.99 8.67 0.30
C GLN A 248 27.01 8.74 1.48
N GLU A 249 25.74 8.40 1.23
CA GLU A 249 24.72 8.44 2.26
C GLU A 249 25.00 7.37 3.31
N VAL A 250 24.79 7.74 4.57
CA VAL A 250 24.60 6.80 5.68
C VAL A 250 23.29 7.18 6.37
N ALA A 251 22.31 6.29 6.37
CA ALA A 251 21.05 6.50 7.07
C ALA A 251 20.77 5.35 8.03
N LEU A 252 20.37 5.69 9.25
CA LEU A 252 20.01 4.76 10.31
C LEU A 252 18.64 5.15 10.86
N GLN A 253 17.80 4.15 11.09
CA GLN A 253 16.51 4.30 11.74
C GLN A 253 16.34 3.19 12.77
N ALA A 254 15.79 3.54 13.92
CA ALA A 254 15.27 2.61 14.90
C ALA A 254 13.88 3.04 15.35
N GLY A 255 12.96 2.07 15.44
CA GLY A 255 11.60 2.30 15.90
C GLY A 255 11.15 1.22 16.88
N ILE A 256 10.30 1.61 17.81
CA ILE A 256 9.64 0.70 18.75
C ILE A 256 8.16 1.06 18.85
N GLU A 257 7.32 0.04 18.74
CA GLU A 257 5.89 0.12 18.94
C GLU A 257 5.51 -0.74 20.14
N LEU A 258 4.76 -0.15 21.07
CA LEU A 258 4.18 -0.82 22.22
C LEU A 258 2.68 -0.84 22.04
N GLN A 259 2.08 -2.02 22.01
CA GLN A 259 0.64 -2.20 21.95
C GLN A 259 0.15 -2.89 23.21
N MET A 260 -0.79 -2.25 23.92
CA MET A 260 -1.43 -2.75 25.14
C MET A 260 -2.94 -2.53 25.05
N LYS A 261 -3.71 -3.12 25.98
CA LYS A 261 -5.18 -3.09 25.96
C LYS A 261 -5.79 -1.68 25.93
N LYS A 262 -5.16 -0.74 26.65
CA LYS A 262 -5.67 0.63 26.85
C LYS A 262 -4.63 1.69 26.52
N PHE A 263 -3.58 1.30 25.81
CA PHE A 263 -2.46 2.17 25.54
C PHE A 263 -1.72 1.62 24.33
N ALA A 264 -1.39 2.49 23.38
CA ALA A 264 -0.46 2.16 22.33
C ALA A 264 0.51 3.33 22.15
N SER A 265 1.76 3.03 21.81
CA SER A 265 2.81 4.03 21.61
C SER A 265 3.69 3.61 20.45
N TYR A 266 4.09 4.57 19.63
CA TYR A 266 5.08 4.38 18.60
C TYR A 266 6.14 5.46 18.74
N THR A 267 7.40 5.04 18.81
CA THR A 267 8.57 5.91 18.92
C THR A 267 9.53 5.55 17.80
N SER A 268 9.97 6.53 17.02
CA SER A 268 10.95 6.33 15.97
C SER A 268 11.98 7.46 15.98
N ILE A 269 13.24 7.09 15.74
CA ILE A 269 14.36 8.00 15.57
C ILE A 269 15.07 7.60 14.28
N SER A 270 15.28 8.57 13.38
CA SER A 270 16.13 8.39 12.21
C SER A 270 17.20 9.47 12.15
N HIS A 271 18.38 9.09 11.69
CA HIS A 271 19.46 10.00 11.37
C HIS A 271 20.04 9.63 10.00
N SER A 272 20.05 10.60 9.09
CA SER A 272 20.54 10.44 7.73
C SER A 272 21.58 11.52 7.43
N LYS A 273 22.73 11.07 6.95
CA LYS A 273 23.83 11.92 6.51
C LYS A 273 24.02 11.72 5.02
N PHE A 274 23.96 12.80 4.26
CA PHE A 274 24.13 12.81 2.82
C PHE A 274 25.38 13.62 2.47
N GLY A 275 26.28 13.02 1.71
CA GLY A 275 27.43 13.71 1.13
C GLY A 275 27.07 14.42 -0.18
N ASP A 276 28.11 14.98 -0.79
CA ASP A 276 28.03 15.62 -2.10
C ASP A 276 27.61 14.63 -3.20
N LEU A 277 26.69 15.05 -4.06
CA LEU A 277 26.23 14.25 -5.19
C LEU A 277 27.33 14.09 -6.24
N LYS A 278 27.60 12.84 -6.64
CA LYS A 278 28.40 12.55 -7.84
C LYS A 278 27.49 12.25 -9.03
N MET A 279 27.57 13.05 -10.09
CA MET A 279 26.86 12.79 -11.34
C MET A 279 27.52 11.65 -12.13
N GLY A 280 26.74 11.00 -13.00
CA GLY A 280 27.25 9.97 -13.91
C GLY A 280 28.21 10.56 -14.95
N GLU A 281 29.29 9.83 -15.24
CA GLU A 281 30.33 10.26 -16.19
C GLU A 281 29.89 10.08 -17.66
N ASN A 282 28.92 9.18 -17.92
CA ASN A 282 28.43 8.88 -19.27
C ASN A 282 27.38 9.88 -19.76
N ARG A 283 27.74 10.73 -20.72
CA ARG A 283 26.87 11.78 -21.31
C ARG A 283 26.52 11.47 -22.76
N ARG A 284 25.47 10.67 -22.98
CA ARG A 284 25.04 10.24 -24.33
C ARG A 284 24.33 11.31 -25.17
N HIS A 285 23.97 12.44 -24.57
CA HIS A 285 23.23 13.53 -25.21
C HIS A 285 24.13 14.50 -26.02
N GLY A 286 25.43 14.20 -26.18
CA GLY A 286 26.35 14.98 -27.01
C GLY A 286 26.93 16.25 -26.37
N PHE A 287 26.57 16.57 -25.11
CA PHE A 287 27.10 17.72 -24.39
C PHE A 287 28.08 17.28 -23.30
N ASN A 288 29.36 17.12 -23.64
CA ASN A 288 30.35 16.50 -22.74
C ASN A 288 30.60 17.27 -21.43
N GLN A 289 30.33 18.58 -21.39
CA GLN A 289 30.52 19.43 -20.21
C GLN A 289 29.20 19.71 -19.46
N TRP A 290 28.08 19.11 -19.88
CA TRP A 290 26.79 19.39 -19.25
C TRP A 290 26.82 19.02 -17.76
N GLY A 291 26.33 19.95 -16.94
CA GLY A 291 26.13 19.79 -15.50
C GLY A 291 27.42 19.82 -14.66
N LEU A 292 28.61 19.88 -15.27
CA LEU A 292 29.87 19.90 -14.55
C LEU A 292 30.00 21.17 -13.70
N GLN A 293 30.46 21.01 -12.46
CA GLN A 293 30.79 22.11 -11.56
C GLN A 293 32.31 22.27 -11.51
N HIS A 294 32.86 23.16 -12.34
CA HIS A 294 34.30 23.44 -12.36
C HIS A 294 34.78 24.23 -11.15
N GLU A 295 33.89 25.00 -10.54
CA GLU A 295 34.21 25.92 -9.45
C GLU A 295 33.12 25.90 -8.38
N TYR A 296 33.51 26.10 -7.12
CA TYR A 296 32.60 26.17 -5.99
C TYR A 296 33.08 27.17 -4.94
N SER A 297 32.15 27.65 -4.11
CA SER A 297 32.50 28.50 -2.95
C SER A 297 32.91 27.62 -1.78
N ASN A 298 34.02 27.90 -1.10
CA ASN A 298 34.38 27.23 0.15
C ASN A 298 33.97 28.05 1.39
N ASN A 299 33.01 28.96 1.23
CA ASN A 299 32.53 29.80 2.31
C ASN A 299 31.82 28.96 3.37
N THR A 300 32.08 29.30 4.63
CA THR A 300 31.42 28.72 5.81
C THR A 300 31.00 29.85 6.75
N ASN A 301 30.33 29.51 7.85
CA ASN A 301 29.92 30.51 8.84
C ASN A 301 31.10 31.25 9.50
N THR A 302 32.31 30.70 9.43
CA THR A 302 33.51 31.25 10.08
C THR A 302 34.63 31.61 9.09
N PHE A 303 34.43 31.34 7.80
CA PHE A 303 35.44 31.56 6.77
C PHE A 303 34.79 32.10 5.52
N TYR A 304 35.34 33.21 5.02
CA TYR A 304 34.90 33.87 3.81
C TYR A 304 36.05 33.95 2.81
N ASN A 305 35.71 33.64 1.56
CA ASN A 305 36.53 33.74 0.38
C ASN A 305 35.67 34.38 -0.71
N ASP A 306 36.15 35.47 -1.28
CA ASP A 306 35.52 36.23 -2.36
C ASP A 306 35.77 35.57 -3.73
N HIS A 307 36.77 34.69 -3.83
CA HIS A 307 37.09 33.96 -5.05
C HIS A 307 36.56 32.53 -5.03
N PRO A 308 36.05 32.01 -6.16
CA PRO A 308 35.71 30.61 -6.29
C PRO A 308 36.96 29.72 -6.20
N VAL A 309 36.76 28.48 -5.75
CA VAL A 309 37.80 27.45 -5.68
C VAL A 309 37.58 26.46 -6.80
N ASN A 310 38.68 26.08 -7.48
CA ASN A 310 38.63 25.06 -8.51
C ASN A 310 38.24 23.69 -7.93
N ASN A 311 37.25 23.04 -8.54
CA ASN A 311 36.78 21.73 -8.16
C ASN A 311 37.63 20.65 -8.82
N SER A 312 38.39 19.90 -8.02
CA SER A 312 39.24 18.80 -8.50
C SER A 312 38.46 17.65 -9.16
N ASP A 313 37.17 17.50 -8.82
CA ASP A 313 36.25 16.54 -9.45
C ASP A 313 34.98 17.27 -9.93
N PRO A 314 34.96 17.78 -11.17
CA PRO A 314 33.82 18.54 -11.68
C PRO A 314 32.51 17.74 -11.79
N ASN A 315 32.54 16.41 -11.66
CA ASN A 315 31.33 15.58 -11.60
C ASN A 315 30.69 15.58 -10.20
N ARG A 316 31.39 16.07 -9.18
CA ARG A 316 30.89 16.16 -7.81
C ARG A 316 30.36 17.55 -7.55
N GLN A 317 29.08 17.64 -7.22
CA GLN A 317 28.45 18.89 -6.79
C GLN A 317 28.83 19.18 -5.34
N ARG A 318 29.63 20.21 -5.10
CA ARG A 318 30.13 20.61 -3.78
C ARG A 318 29.09 21.39 -2.98
N ASN A 319 29.10 21.20 -1.66
CA ASN A 319 28.25 21.88 -0.68
C ASN A 319 26.75 21.60 -0.85
N VAL A 320 26.41 20.41 -1.35
CA VAL A 320 25.01 19.99 -1.48
C VAL A 320 24.64 18.89 -0.48
N GLY A 321 25.63 18.36 0.24
CA GLY A 321 25.42 17.43 1.34
C GLY A 321 24.67 18.09 2.50
N PHE A 322 23.93 17.26 3.24
CA PHE A 322 23.14 17.70 4.39
C PHE A 322 22.95 16.54 5.37
N ASP A 323 22.65 16.89 6.62
CA ASP A 323 22.32 15.93 7.67
C ASP A 323 20.89 16.20 8.15
N GLN A 324 20.14 15.15 8.44
CA GLN A 324 18.78 15.23 8.94
C GLN A 324 18.59 14.25 10.10
N THR A 325 17.95 14.72 11.17
CA THR A 325 17.55 13.88 12.30
C THR A 325 16.06 14.08 12.51
N ASP A 326 15.31 12.98 12.51
CA ASP A 326 13.87 12.99 12.70
C ASP A 326 13.54 12.17 13.95
N ILE A 327 12.61 12.70 14.74
CA ILE A 327 12.09 12.04 15.93
C ILE A 327 10.57 12.09 15.84
N LEU A 328 9.93 10.93 15.90
CA LEU A 328 8.47 10.81 15.97
C LEU A 328 8.08 10.07 17.24
N GLN A 329 7.13 10.64 17.96
CA GLN A 329 6.45 10.00 19.08
C GLN A 329 4.95 10.12 18.87
N LYS A 330 4.25 8.99 18.85
CA LYS A 330 2.78 8.94 18.89
C LYS A 330 2.33 8.11 20.08
N VAL A 331 1.31 8.59 20.77
CA VAL A 331 0.68 7.91 21.89
C VAL A 331 -0.82 7.89 21.65
N PHE A 332 -1.41 6.73 21.79
CA PHE A 332 -2.84 6.52 21.69
C PHE A 332 -3.38 5.98 23.02
N VAL A 333 -4.33 6.70 23.59
CA VAL A 333 -5.06 6.31 24.80
C VAL A 333 -6.55 6.43 24.50
N PRO A 334 -7.33 5.33 24.53
CA PRO A 334 -8.77 5.39 24.34
C PRO A 334 -9.41 6.12 25.54
N LEU A 335 -10.10 7.22 25.27
CA LEU A 335 -10.84 7.99 26.29
C LEU A 335 -12.22 7.34 26.54
N SER A 336 -12.20 6.20 27.22
CA SER A 336 -13.36 5.39 27.65
C SER A 336 -14.32 4.91 26.54
N LYS A 337 -15.14 3.91 26.89
CA LYS A 337 -15.57 2.78 26.05
C LYS A 337 -16.55 3.10 24.92
#